data_AF-Q30814-F1
#
_entry.id   AF-Q30814-F1
#
_cell.length_a   1.000
_cell.length_b   1.000
_cell.length_c   1.000
_cell.angle_alpha   90.00
_cell.angle_beta   90.00
_cell.angle_gamma   90.00
#
_symmetry.space_group_name_H-M   'P 1'
#
loop_
_entity.id
_entity.type
_entity.pdbx_description
1 polymer ?
#
loop_
_entity_poly.entity_id
_entity_poly.type
_entity_poly.pdbx_seq_one_letter_code
_entity_poly.pdbx_strand_id
1 'polypeptide(L)' 'PDGRLLRGYSQYGYDGRDYIALNEDLRSWTAADTAAQISKRKFEQRGAADRVRHYLNRECVEGL' A
#
# COMPACT_ATOMS: atom_id res chain seq x y z
N PRO A 1 -7.90 -1.18 -23.41
CA PRO A 1 -7.01 -1.22 -22.22
C PRO A 1 -6.30 -2.57 -22.16
N ASP A 2 -4.97 -2.58 -22.09
CA ASP A 2 -4.16 -3.81 -22.23
C ASP A 2 -4.16 -4.68 -20.96
N GLY A 3 -5.19 -4.55 -20.11
CA GLY A 3 -5.28 -5.26 -18.84
C GLY A 3 -4.13 -4.95 -17.87
N ARG A 4 -3.49 -3.79 -18.01
CA ARG A 4 -2.37 -3.37 -17.15
C ARG A 4 -2.84 -2.43 -16.05
N LEU A 5 -2.30 -2.61 -14.84
CA LEU A 5 -2.47 -1.66 -13.74
C LEU A 5 -1.99 -0.27 -14.17
N LEU A 6 -2.90 0.72 -14.15
CA LEU A 6 -2.54 2.12 -14.35
C LEU A 6 -2.05 2.75 -13.05
N ARG A 7 -2.75 2.47 -11.94
CA ARG A 7 -2.43 2.94 -10.60
C ARG A 7 -3.10 2.05 -9.56
N GLY A 8 -2.39 1.76 -8.47
CA GLY A 8 -2.91 0.98 -7.34
C GLY A 8 -2.86 1.77 -6.05
N TYR A 9 -3.76 1.45 -5.12
CA TYR A 9 -3.86 2.13 -3.83
C TYR A 9 -3.98 1.10 -2.70
N SER A 10 -3.33 1.39 -1.58
CA SER A 10 -3.54 0.69 -0.32
C SER A 10 -3.29 1.67 0.81
N GLN A 11 -4.36 2.07 1.49
CA GLN A 11 -4.32 3.08 2.54
C GLN A 11 -5.22 2.67 3.70
N TYR A 12 -4.78 3.00 4.90
CA TYR A 12 -5.47 2.71 6.15
C TYR A 12 -5.68 4.01 6.90
N GLY A 13 -6.88 4.15 7.48
CA GLY A 13 -7.23 5.23 8.38
C GLY A 13 -7.53 4.72 9.79
N TYR A 14 -7.41 5.60 10.77
CA TYR A 14 -7.75 5.36 12.17
C TYR A 14 -8.51 6.57 12.70
N ASP A 15 -9.66 6.34 13.34
CA ASP A 15 -10.57 7.40 13.83
C ASP A 15 -10.94 8.45 12.76
N GLY A 16 -11.15 8.00 11.53
CA GLY A 16 -11.52 8.86 10.40
C GLY A 16 -10.38 9.73 9.86
N ARG A 17 -9.14 9.52 10.32
CA ARG A 17 -7.95 10.23 9.85
C ARG A 17 -7.03 9.28 9.09
N ASP A 18 -6.24 9.84 8.17
CA ASP A 18 -5.18 9.08 7.52
C ASP A 18 -4.20 8.53 8.56
N TYR A 19 -3.78 7.28 8.37
CA TYR A 19 -2.83 6.62 9.26
C TYR A 19 -1.59 6.18 8.48
N ILE A 20 -1.74 5.33 7.47
CA ILE A 20 -0.61 4.90 6.63
C ILE A 20 -1.06 4.55 5.21
N ALA A 21 -0.29 4.96 4.21
CA ALA A 21 -0.57 4.73 2.81
C ALA A 21 0.65 4.18 2.06
N LEU A 22 0.42 3.25 1.14
CA LEU A 22 1.40 2.81 0.17
C LEU A 22 1.57 3.90 -0.88
N ASN A 23 2.81 4.29 -1.15
CA ASN A 23 3.13 5.33 -2.13
C ASN A 23 2.89 4.83 -3.57
N GLU A 24 2.81 5.77 -4.51
CA GLU A 24 2.58 5.47 -5.93
C GLU A 24 3.64 4.53 -6.54
N ASP A 25 4.83 4.51 -5.95
CA ASP A 25 5.92 3.61 -6.34
C ASP A 25 5.64 2.12 -6.01
N LEU A 26 4.60 1.84 -5.22
CA LEU A 26 4.23 0.54 -4.67
C LEU A 26 5.38 -0.17 -3.93
N ARG A 27 6.28 0.61 -3.35
CA ARG A 27 7.52 0.14 -2.70
C ARG A 27 7.73 0.76 -1.33
N SER A 28 7.27 1.99 -1.13
CA SER A 28 7.47 2.73 0.12
C SER A 28 6.14 3.13 0.76
N TRP A 29 6.17 3.41 2.06
CA TRP A 29 4.98 3.81 2.82
C TRP A 29 5.13 5.24 3.35
N THR A 30 4.03 5.98 3.34
CA THR A 30 3.88 7.27 4.02
C THR A 30 3.03 7.07 5.28
N ALA A 31 3.60 7.42 6.43
CA ALA A 31 2.93 7.38 7.73
C ALA A 31 2.47 8.79 8.10
N ALA A 32 1.23 8.93 8.56
CA ALA A 32 0.62 10.21 8.87
C ALA A 32 1.08 10.80 10.21
N ASP A 33 1.42 9.95 11.19
CA ASP A 33 1.85 10.36 12.52
C ASP A 33 2.93 9.43 13.11
N THR A 34 3.35 9.72 14.35
CA THR A 34 4.39 8.95 15.05
C THR A 34 3.97 7.54 15.42
N ALA A 35 2.68 7.28 15.64
CA ALA A 35 2.17 5.93 15.86
C ALA A 35 2.23 5.12 14.56
N ALA A 36 1.84 5.72 13.43
CA ALA A 36 1.94 5.12 12.11
C ALA A 36 3.39 4.82 11.69
N GLN A 37 4.39 5.59 12.16
CA GLN A 37 5.80 5.26 11.93
C GLN A 37 6.19 3.90 12.50
N ILE A 38 5.57 3.47 13.61
CA ILE A 38 5.78 2.13 14.18
C ILE A 38 5.25 1.06 13.22
N SER A 39 4.05 1.27 12.67
CA SER A 39 3.47 0.37 11.66
C SER A 39 4.31 0.34 10.38
N LYS A 40 4.77 1.50 9.90
CA LYS A 40 5.64 1.62 8.72
C LYS A 40 6.90 0.76 8.87
N ARG A 41 7.62 0.88 9.99
CA ARG A 41 8.82 0.07 10.25
C ARG A 41 8.51 -1.43 10.25
N LYS A 42 7.39 -1.86 10.85
CA LYS A 42 6.96 -3.27 10.81
C LYS A 42 6.63 -3.74 9.39
N PHE A 43 6.00 -2.88 8.58
CA PHE A 43 5.66 -3.19 7.20
C PHE A 43 6.91 -3.31 6.33
N GLU A 44 7.88 -2.40 6.48
CA GLU A 44 9.16 -2.42 5.80
C GLU A 44 9.98 -3.68 6.18
N GLN A 45 10.07 -3.99 7.47
CA GLN A 45 10.74 -5.21 7.96
C GLN A 45 10.13 -6.49 7.40
N ARG A 46 8.82 -6.50 7.14
CA ARG A 46 8.09 -7.67 6.61
C ARG A 46 8.00 -7.70 5.08
N GLY A 47 8.55 -6.70 4.38
CA GLY A 47 8.40 -6.59 2.92
C GLY A 47 6.93 -6.45 2.49
N ALA A 48 6.07 -5.85 3.31
CA ALA A 48 4.62 -5.80 3.06
C ALA A 48 4.27 -5.12 1.72
N ALA A 49 5.07 -4.15 1.29
CA ALA A 49 4.88 -3.46 0.01
C ALA A 49 4.92 -4.43 -1.19
N ASP A 50 5.84 -5.40 -1.20
CA ASP A 50 5.95 -6.34 -2.32
C ASP A 50 4.73 -7.27 -2.40
N ARG A 51 4.19 -7.71 -1.26
CA ARG A 51 2.96 -8.50 -1.21
C ARG A 51 1.77 -7.73 -1.77
N VAL A 52 1.60 -6.48 -1.34
CA VAL A 52 0.51 -5.61 -1.83
C VAL A 52 0.69 -5.30 -3.31
N ARG A 53 1.92 -5.03 -3.76
CA ARG A 53 2.25 -4.82 -5.19
C ARG A 53 1.88 -6.04 -6.02
N HIS A 54 2.20 -7.26 -5.58
CA HIS A 54 1.84 -8.49 -6.29
C HIS A 54 0.33 -8.59 -6.48
N TYR A 55 -0.43 -8.46 -5.40
CA TYR A 55 -1.89 -8.51 -5.44
C TYR A 55 -2.46 -7.45 -6.41
N LEU A 56 -2.00 -6.19 -6.30
CA LEU A 56 -2.49 -5.09 -7.14
C LEU A 56 -2.17 -5.26 -8.63
N ASN A 57 -1.04 -5.88 -8.99
CA ASN A 57 -0.65 -6.05 -10.39
C ASN A 57 -1.21 -7.31 -11.06
N ARG A 58 -1.73 -8.27 -10.27
CA ARG A 58 -2.23 -9.56 -10.74
C ARG A 58 -3.69 -9.74 -10.37
N GLU A 59 -3.93 -10.24 -9.17
CA GLU A 59 -5.25 -10.69 -8.73
C GLU A 59 -6.31 -9.58 -8.79
N CYS A 60 -5.94 -8.36 -8.39
CA CYS A 60 -6.86 -7.22 -8.44
C CYS A 60 -7.23 -6.85 -9.88
N VAL A 61 -6.28 -6.89 -10.81
CA VAL A 61 -6.52 -6.51 -12.22
C VAL A 61 -7.22 -7.63 -12.99
N GLU A 62 -6.87 -8.89 -12.72
CA GLU A 62 -7.56 -10.06 -13.30
C GLU A 62 -9.03 -10.15 -12.86
N GLY A 63 -9.37 -9.55 -11.72
CA GLY A 63 -10.75 -9.51 -11.20
C GLY A 63 -11.60 -8.30 -11.66
N LEU A 64 -11.07 -7.41 -12.51
CA LEU A 64 -11.79 -6.25 -13.07
C LEU A 64 -12.42 -6.57 -14.43
#